data_AF-A0A963S6P2-F1
#
_entry.id   AF-A0A963S6P2-F1
#
_cell.length_a   1.000
_cell.length_b   1.000
_cell.length_c   1.000
_cell.angle_alpha   90.00
_cell.angle_beta   90.00
_cell.angle_gamma   90.00
#
_symmetry.space_group_name_H-M   'P 1'
#
loop_
_entity.id
_entity.type
_entity.pdbx_description
1 polymer ?
#
loop_
_entity_poly.entity_id
_entity_poly.type
_entity_poly.pdbx_seq_one_letter_code
_entity_poly.pdbx_strand_id
1 'polypeptide(L)' 'MDQDAFRQTYREVNQVYCAFEKSVLTNQCACGKAERFCIAEREGVHCRTQHSQQRCLKWLELLREQARFA' A
#
# COMPACT_ATOMS: atom_id res chain seq x y z
N MET A 1 -14.91 -0.80 18.19
CA MET A 1 -14.89 -0.89 16.71
C MET A 1 -14.46 -2.31 16.36
N ASP A 2 -15.29 -3.03 15.61
CA ASP A 2 -15.05 -4.42 15.25
C ASP A 2 -13.88 -4.51 14.25
N GLN A 3 -12.72 -4.94 14.73
CA GLN A 3 -11.48 -4.96 13.91
C GLN A 3 -11.59 -5.94 12.75
N ASP A 4 -12.40 -6.99 12.90
CA ASP A 4 -12.54 -8.03 11.89
C ASP A 4 -13.43 -7.57 10.73
N ALA A 5 -14.51 -6.84 11.02
CA ALA A 5 -15.31 -6.17 10.00
C ALA A 5 -14.46 -5.19 9.18
N PHE A 6 -13.60 -4.39 9.83
CA PHE A 6 -12.69 -3.50 9.10
C PHE A 6 -11.69 -4.25 8.23
N ARG A 7 -11.06 -5.33 8.74
CA ARG A 7 -10.09 -6.12 7.96
C ARG A 7 -10.73 -6.78 6.75
N GLN A 8 -11.97 -7.24 6.90
CA GLN A 8 -12.73 -7.84 5.82
C GLN A 8 -13.03 -6.80 4.73
N THR A 9 -13.65 -5.68 5.08
CA THR A 9 -13.94 -4.60 4.12
C THR A 9 -12.66 -4.05 3.48
N TYR A 10 -11.57 -3.93 4.24
CA TYR A 10 -10.29 -3.51 3.70
C TYR A 10 -9.77 -4.48 2.63
N ARG A 11 -9.86 -5.79 2.84
CA ARG A 11 -9.43 -6.78 1.84
C ARG A 11 -10.33 -6.80 0.61
N GLU A 12 -11.63 -6.59 0.79
CA GLU A 12 -12.61 -6.56 -0.30
C GLU A 12 -12.43 -5.32 -1.20
N VAL A 13 -12.18 -4.16 -0.59
CA VAL A 13 -11.98 -2.88 -1.29
C VAL A 13 -10.56 -2.78 -1.85
N ASN A 14 -9.55 -3.27 -1.13
CA ASN A 14 -8.15 -3.15 -1.53
C ASN A 14 -7.64 -4.35 -2.34
N GLN A 15 -8.14 -4.48 -3.57
CA GLN A 15 -7.74 -5.56 -4.48
C GLN A 15 -6.26 -5.49 -4.89
N VAL A 16 -5.69 -4.28 -4.95
CA VAL A 16 -4.30 -4.04 -5.34
C VAL A 16 -3.63 -3.12 -4.32
N TYR A 17 -3.22 -3.67 -3.18
CA TYR A 17 -2.63 -2.88 -2.10
C TYR A 17 -1.35 -2.13 -2.53
N CYS A 18 -1.14 -0.94 -1.99
CA CYS A 18 0.10 -0.21 -2.23
C CYS A 18 1.23 -0.75 -1.34
N ALA A 19 2.33 -1.23 -1.94
CA ALA A 19 3.51 -1.69 -1.20
C ALA A 19 4.14 -0.59 -0.31
N PHE A 20 3.89 0.67 -0.64
CA PHE A 20 4.34 1.86 0.08
C PHE A 20 3.20 2.58 0.80
N GLU A 21 2.06 1.92 1.06
CA GLU A 21 0.88 2.50 1.71
C GLU A 21 1.26 3.35 2.92
N LYS A 22 2.03 2.76 3.85
CA LYS A 22 2.45 3.45 5.08
C LYS A 22 3.20 4.75 4.77
N SER A 23 4.12 4.73 3.82
CA SER A 23 4.91 5.90 3.43
C SER A 23 4.05 6.98 2.75
N VAL A 24 3.04 6.58 1.98
CA VAL A 24 2.07 7.51 1.36
C VAL A 24 1.16 8.14 2.42
N LEU A 25 0.64 7.34 3.36
CA LEU A 25 -0.23 7.81 4.45
C LEU A 25 0.50 8.76 5.41
N THR A 26 1.80 8.54 5.64
CA THR A 26 2.61 9.41 6.50
C THR A 26 3.29 10.56 5.73
N ASN A 27 2.89 10.84 4.48
CA ASN A 27 3.49 11.86 3.61
C ASN A 27 5.01 11.75 3.42
N GLN A 28 5.60 10.57 3.60
CA GLN A 28 7.03 10.33 3.37
C GLN A 28 7.35 10.05 1.90
N CYS A 29 6.35 9.70 1.09
CA CYS A 29 6.49 9.61 -0.36
C CYS A 29 5.18 9.97 -1.07
N ALA A 30 5.28 10.34 -2.35
CA ALA A 30 4.13 10.58 -3.22
C ALA A 30 4.13 9.57 -4.36
N CYS A 31 3.03 8.85 -4.55
CA CYS A 31 2.86 7.90 -5.65
C CYS A 31 1.72 8.35 -6.58
N GLY A 32 2.06 8.84 -7.78
CA GLY A 32 1.06 9.25 -8.77
C GLY A 32 0.27 8.10 -9.43
N LYS A 33 0.58 6.84 -9.06
CA LYS A 33 -0.15 5.63 -9.51
C LYS A 33 -0.92 4.97 -8.36
N ALA A 34 -0.96 5.60 -7.19
CA ALA A 34 -1.76 5.17 -6.06
C ALA A 34 -2.98 6.08 -5.87
N GLU A 35 -3.97 5.58 -5.15
CA GLU A 35 -5.19 6.29 -4.81
C GLU A 35 -5.54 6.05 -3.34
N ARG A 36 -6.01 7.11 -2.69
CA ARG A 36 -6.40 7.11 -1.28
C ARG A 36 -7.89 6.82 -1.21
N PHE A 37 -8.29 5.98 -0.26
CA PHE A 37 -9.68 5.66 -0.01
C PHE A 37 -9.95 5.64 1.48
N CYS A 38 -11.20 5.88 1.88
CA CYS A 38 -11.60 5.88 3.28
C CYS A 38 -12.60 4.74 3.53
N ILE A 39 -12.34 3.95 4.57
CA ILE A 39 -13.30 3.02 5.16
C ILE A 39 -13.67 3.60 6.52
N ALA A 40 -14.83 4.25 6.58
CA ALA A 40 -15.25 5.06 7.72
C ALA A 40 -14.17 6.12 8.07
N GLU A 41 -13.57 6.03 9.26
CA GLU A 41 -12.56 6.97 9.76
C GLU A 41 -11.12 6.58 9.39
N ARG A 42 -10.93 5.42 8.74
CA ARG A 42 -9.60 4.90 8.41
C ARG A 42 -9.29 5.10 6.94
N GLU A 43 -8.10 5.60 6.69
CA GLU A 43 -7.60 5.79 5.35
C GLU A 43 -6.73 4.60 4.92
N GLY A 44 -6.88 4.19 3.66
CA GLY A 44 -6.05 3.19 3.00
C GLY A 44 -5.53 3.71 1.66
N VAL A 45 -4.53 3.00 1.11
CA VAL A 45 -3.95 3.33 -0.20
C VAL A 45 -3.87 2.08 -1.06
N HIS A 46 -4.47 2.13 -2.24
CA HIS A 46 -4.37 1.08 -3.25
C HIS A 46 -3.64 1.61 -4.49
N CYS A 47 -3.05 0.70 -5.27
CA CYS A 47 -2.54 1.00 -6.59
C CYS A 47 -3.69 1.01 -7.61
N ARG A 48 -3.60 1.87 -8.62
CA ARG A 48 -4.58 1.91 -9.73
C ARG A 48 -4.47 0.72 -10.68
N THR A 49 -3.28 0.11 -10.75
CA THR A 49 -3.00 -1.00 -11.67
C THR A 49 -2.04 -1.99 -11.03
N GLN A 50 -2.24 -3.29 -11.30
CA GLN A 50 -1.34 -4.35 -10.85
C GLN A 50 0.07 -4.20 -11.41
N HIS A 51 0.22 -3.73 -12.65
CA HIS A 51 1.53 -3.44 -13.24
C HIS A 51 2.32 -2.40 -12.41
N SER A 52 1.66 -1.31 -11.98
CA SER A 52 2.34 -0.30 -11.16
C SER A 52 2.75 -0.86 -9.79
N GLN A 53 1.91 -1.70 -9.19
CA GLN A 53 2.21 -2.40 -7.94
C GLN A 53 3.42 -3.32 -8.10
N GLN A 54 3.49 -4.13 -9.17
CA GLN A 54 4.60 -5.05 -9.42
C GLN A 54 5.95 -4.32 -9.50
N ARG A 55 6.00 -3.15 -10.14
CA ARG A 55 7.23 -2.33 -10.17
C ARG A 55 7.65 -1.87 -8.78
N CYS A 56 6.70 -1.39 -7.97
CA CYS A 56 6.97 -0.99 -6.59
C CYS A 56 7.44 -2.16 -5.73
N LEU A 57 6.84 -3.34 -5.89
CA LEU A 57 7.25 -4.55 -5.17
C LEU A 57 8.65 -5.00 -5.57
N LYS A 58 8.98 -5.00 -6.88
CA LYS A 58 10.31 -5.36 -7.36
C LYS A 58 11.37 -4.39 -6.85
N TRP A 59 11.07 -3.10 -6.85
CA TRP A 59 11.96 -2.08 -6.28
C TRP A 59 12.17 -2.29 -4.78
N LEU A 60 11.11 -2.56 -4.02
CA LEU A 60 11.20 -2.82 -2.59
C LEU A 60 12.05 -4.06 -2.27
N GLU A 61 11.94 -5.12 -3.08
CA GLU A 61 12.78 -6.31 -2.97
C GLU A 61 14.26 -5.94 -3.18
N LEU A 62 14.60 -5.24 -4.26
CA LEU A 62 15.96 -4.78 -4.53
C LEU A 62 16.53 -3.91 -3.41
N LEU A 63 15.74 -2.97 -2.88
CA LEU A 63 16.17 -2.15 -1.74
C LEU A 63 16.49 -3.00 -0.51
N ARG A 64 15.65 -3.99 -0.22
CA ARG A 64 15.88 -4.89 0.93
C ARG A 64 17.09 -5.77 0.73
N GLU A 65 17.36 -6.24 -0.48
CA GLU A 65 18.55 -7.02 -0.81
C GLU A 65 19.81 -6.19 -0.62
N GLN A 66 19.84 -4.97 -1.17
CA GLN A 66 21.01 -4.09 -1.10
C GLN A 66 21.21 -3.44 0.27
N ALA A 67 20.16 -3.30 1.08
CA ALA A 67 20.25 -2.79 2.44
C ALA A 67 20.68 -3.86 3.47
N ARG A 68 20.92 -5.10 3.06
CA ARG A 68 21.51 -6.12 3.95
C ARG A 68 22.97 -5.74 4.18
N PHE A 69 23.24 -5.19 5.35
CA PHE A 69 24.61 -5.12 5.86
C PHE A 69 25.05 -6.54 6.19
N ALA A 70 26.12 -7.00 5.53
CA ALA A 70 26.74 -8.30 5.75
C ALA A 70 27.44 -8.37 7.12
#